data_AF-A0A7Y6YBD7-F1
#
_entry.id   AF-A0A7Y6YBD7-F1
#
_cell.length_a   1.000
_cell.length_b   1.000
_cell.length_c   1.000
_cell.angle_alpha   90.00
_cell.angle_beta   90.00
_cell.angle_gamma   90.00
#
_symmetry.space_group_name_H-M   'P 1'
#
loop_
_entity.id
_entity.type
_entity.pdbx_description
1 polymer ?
#
loop_
_entity_poly.entity_id
_entity_poly.type
_entity_poly.pdbx_seq_one_letter_code
_entity_poly.pdbx_strand_id
1 'polypeptide(L)'
;MKNGGEVFADFTTSRIIRSLEASEPLSEHQKLLVRDVLLAESAAQRHSVDIRLFVPLIFRNYYFCIFAGRDRRRSTLNLQAARWFRTRRRFSRLVLLFLLLCGSIIFGAVLIWGAYRLKSWLGIDLIPGWHFSEFVANLFAFEVE
;
A
#
# COMPACT_ATOMS: atom_id res chain seq x y z
N MET A 1 -17.06 -26.87 -2.60
CA MET A 1 -16.84 -27.92 -3.62
C MET A 1 -15.55 -27.62 -4.37
N LYS A 2 -14.56 -28.52 -4.38
CA LYS A 2 -13.24 -28.25 -4.98
C LYS A 2 -13.32 -27.90 -6.49
N ASN A 3 -14.32 -28.43 -7.21
CA ASN A 3 -14.44 -28.29 -8.68
C ASN A 3 -15.69 -27.52 -9.14
N GLY A 4 -16.35 -26.77 -8.26
CA GLY A 4 -17.61 -26.10 -8.61
C GLY A 4 -17.50 -25.09 -9.76
N GLY A 5 -16.34 -24.46 -9.91
CA GLY A 5 -16.07 -23.51 -11.00
C GLY A 5 -15.95 -24.18 -12.37
N GLU A 6 -15.35 -25.37 -12.43
CA GLU A 6 -15.24 -26.16 -13.66
C GLU A 6 -16.61 -26.63 -14.13
N VAL A 7 -17.41 -27.18 -13.21
CA VAL A 7 -18.78 -27.60 -13.50
C VAL A 7 -19.62 -26.43 -14.00
N PHE A 8 -19.50 -25.25 -13.38
CA PHE A 8 -20.18 -24.04 -13.83
C PHE A 8 -19.74 -23.60 -15.24
N ALA A 9 -18.43 -23.58 -15.50
CA ALA A 9 -17.88 -23.16 -16.78
C ALA A 9 -18.27 -24.13 -17.91
N ASP A 10 -18.19 -25.43 -17.68
CA ASP A 10 -18.56 -26.46 -18.66
C ASP A 10 -20.07 -26.42 -18.96
N PHE A 11 -20.89 -26.33 -17.90
CA PHE A 11 -22.34 -26.23 -18.05
C PHE A 11 -22.75 -24.97 -18.82
N THR A 12 -22.19 -23.82 -18.46
CA THR A 12 -22.54 -22.54 -19.10
C THR A 12 -22.05 -22.49 -20.55
N THR A 13 -20.82 -22.94 -20.81
CA THR A 13 -20.28 -23.04 -22.17
C THR A 13 -21.15 -23.94 -23.06
N SER A 14 -21.59 -25.10 -22.56
CA SER A 14 -22.46 -26.00 -23.32
C SER A 14 -23.81 -25.37 -23.69
N ARG A 15 -24.40 -24.55 -22.79
CA ARG A 15 -25.64 -23.81 -23.07
C ARG A 15 -25.43 -22.73 -24.13
N ILE A 16 -24.32 -21.99 -24.06
CA ILE A 16 -23.98 -20.97 -25.05
C ILE A 16 -23.80 -21.61 -26.43
N ILE A 17 -23.02 -22.69 -26.51
CA ILE A 17 -22.79 -23.43 -27.76
C ILE A 17 -24.13 -23.88 -28.35
N ARG A 18 -24.98 -24.54 -27.55
CA ARG A 18 -26.29 -25.02 -27.99
C ARG A 18 -27.20 -23.88 -28.47
N SER A 19 -27.12 -22.70 -27.86
CA SER A 19 -27.93 -21.54 -28.27
C SER A 19 -27.49 -20.93 -29.60
N LEU A 20 -26.22 -21.07 -29.96
CA LEU A 20 -25.61 -20.49 -31.15
C LEU A 20 -25.50 -21.49 -32.31
N GLU A 21 -25.66 -22.79 -32.03
CA GLU A 21 -25.47 -23.90 -32.97
C GLU A 21 -26.25 -23.74 -34.29
N ALA A 22 -27.46 -23.19 -34.22
CA ALA A 22 -28.33 -23.05 -35.39
C ALA A 22 -28.05 -21.83 -36.26
N SER A 23 -27.38 -20.80 -35.74
CA SER A 23 -27.25 -19.49 -36.40
C SER A 23 -25.80 -19.12 -36.66
N GLU A 24 -24.95 -19.24 -35.64
CA GLU A 24 -23.56 -18.78 -35.65
C GLU A 24 -22.71 -19.68 -34.75
N PRO A 25 -22.36 -20.90 -35.20
CA PRO A 25 -21.59 -21.83 -34.39
C PRO A 25 -20.21 -21.26 -34.05
N LEU A 26 -19.85 -21.31 -32.78
CA LEU A 26 -18.52 -20.93 -32.30
C LEU A 26 -17.46 -21.88 -32.85
N SER A 27 -16.33 -21.34 -33.27
CA SER A 27 -15.12 -22.14 -33.56
C SER A 27 -14.59 -22.81 -32.27
N GLU A 28 -13.83 -23.90 -32.41
CA GLU A 28 -13.22 -24.59 -31.26
C GLU A 28 -12.38 -23.67 -30.38
N HIS A 29 -11.62 -22.77 -31.01
CA HIS A 29 -10.84 -21.77 -30.27
C HIS A 29 -11.73 -20.82 -29.45
N GLN A 30 -12.85 -20.36 -30.00
CA GLN A 30 -13.79 -19.50 -29.27
C GLN A 30 -14.48 -20.23 -28.12
N LYS A 31 -14.82 -21.52 -28.29
CA LYS A 31 -15.36 -22.35 -27.21
C LYS A 31 -14.40 -22.44 -26.02
N LEU A 32 -13.11 -22.65 -26.30
CA LEU A 32 -12.06 -22.68 -25.28
C LEU A 32 -11.93 -21.33 -24.58
N LEU A 33 -11.90 -20.22 -25.34
CA LEU A 33 -11.82 -18.88 -24.76
C LEU A 33 -13.00 -18.56 -23.83
N VAL A 34 -14.23 -18.91 -24.23
CA VAL A 34 -15.42 -18.69 -23.40
C VAL A 34 -15.29 -19.48 -22.09
N ARG A 35 -14.87 -20.74 -22.17
CA ARG A 35 -14.66 -21.60 -21.00
C ARG A 35 -13.59 -21.02 -20.06
N ASP A 36 -12.45 -20.61 -20.60
CA ASP A 36 -11.34 -20.06 -19.83
C ASP A 36 -11.71 -18.75 -19.14
N VAL A 37 -12.48 -17.88 -19.81
CA VAL A 37 -13.01 -16.66 -19.22
C VAL A 37 -13.95 -16.98 -18.05
N LEU A 38 -14.85 -17.96 -18.21
CA LEU A 38 -15.77 -18.36 -17.14
C LEU A 38 -15.03 -19.00 -15.94
N LEU A 39 -13.98 -19.77 -16.19
CA LEU A 39 -13.11 -20.30 -15.14
C LEU A 39 -12.39 -19.19 -14.38
N ALA A 40 -11.82 -18.22 -15.10
CA ALA A 40 -11.13 -17.07 -14.52
C ALA A 40 -12.10 -16.20 -13.69
N GLU A 41 -13.34 -16.03 -14.17
CA GLU A 41 -14.40 -15.30 -13.49
C GLU A 41 -14.77 -15.98 -12.17
N SER A 42 -15.07 -17.29 -12.21
CA SER A 42 -15.36 -18.09 -11.02
C SER A 42 -14.21 -18.06 -10.00
N ALA A 43 -12.96 -18.14 -10.48
CA ALA A 43 -11.78 -18.04 -9.62
C ALA A 43 -11.62 -16.64 -8.99
N ALA A 44 -11.95 -15.58 -9.75
CA ALA A 44 -11.93 -14.21 -9.25
C ALA A 44 -13.01 -13.95 -8.19
N GLN A 45 -14.17 -14.60 -8.31
CA GLN A 45 -15.28 -14.52 -7.36
C GLN A 45 -15.08 -15.34 -6.07
N ARG A 46 -14.06 -16.21 -5.99
CA ARG A 46 -13.81 -16.98 -4.77
C ARG A 46 -13.47 -16.07 -3.58
N HIS A 47 -14.25 -16.19 -2.52
CA HIS A 47 -13.97 -15.59 -1.22
C HIS A 47 -12.94 -16.42 -0.45
N SER A 48 -12.11 -15.75 0.37
CA SER A 48 -11.13 -16.44 1.23
C SER A 48 -11.79 -17.29 2.31
N VAL A 49 -12.96 -16.86 2.76
CA VAL A 49 -13.84 -17.61 3.66
C VAL A 49 -15.17 -17.78 2.94
N ASP A 50 -15.52 -19.02 2.63
CA ASP A 50 -16.81 -19.42 2.05
C ASP A 50 -17.31 -20.63 2.83
N ILE A 51 -18.15 -20.37 3.84
CA ILE A 51 -18.77 -21.41 4.67
C ILE A 51 -20.23 -21.47 4.29
N ARG A 52 -20.66 -22.63 3.80
CA ARG A 52 -22.07 -22.90 3.47
C ARG A 52 -22.52 -24.10 4.28
N LEU A 53 -23.40 -23.86 5.25
CA LEU A 53 -23.95 -24.87 6.14
C LEU A 53 -25.38 -25.15 5.74
N PHE A 54 -25.69 -26.43 5.58
CA PHE A 54 -27.03 -26.91 5.39
C PHE A 54 -27.42 -27.71 6.63
N VAL A 55 -28.45 -27.26 7.33
CA VAL A 55 -28.97 -27.90 8.54
C VAL A 55 -30.40 -28.37 8.23
N PRO A 56 -30.58 -29.66 7.92
CA PRO A 56 -31.90 -30.25 7.80
C PRO A 56 -32.49 -30.47 9.20
N LEU A 57 -33.56 -29.75 9.53
CA LEU A 57 -34.40 -30.02 10.70
C LEU A 57 -35.65 -30.79 10.25
N ILE A 58 -36.24 -31.56 11.18
CA ILE A 58 -37.34 -32.50 10.92
C ILE A 58 -38.52 -31.87 10.14
N PHE A 59 -38.74 -30.56 10.29
CA PHE A 59 -39.83 -29.83 9.62
C PHE A 59 -39.36 -28.69 8.69
N ARG A 60 -38.06 -28.39 8.63
CA ARG A 60 -37.55 -27.26 7.83
C ARG A 60 -36.07 -27.39 7.54
N ASN A 61 -35.67 -26.96 6.36
CA ASN A 61 -34.26 -26.86 5.99
C ASN A 61 -33.77 -25.44 6.19
N TYR A 62 -32.65 -25.29 6.91
CA TYR A 62 -31.99 -24.00 7.09
C TYR A 62 -30.67 -24.00 6.34
N TYR A 63 -30.40 -22.89 5.66
CA TYR A 63 -29.19 -22.69 4.86
C TYR A 63 -28.49 -21.44 5.34
N PHE A 64 -27.24 -21.59 5.79
CA PHE A 64 -26.41 -20.49 6.27
C PHE A 64 -25.24 -20.31 5.32
N CYS A 65 -25.03 -19.07 4.87
CA CYS A 65 -23.88 -18.70 4.06
C CYS A 65 -23.09 -17.60 4.74
N ILE A 66 -21.82 -17.86 4.99
CA ILE A 66 -20.87 -16.89 5.52
C ILE A 66 -19.78 -16.71 4.47
N PHE A 67 -19.71 -15.50 3.92
CA PHE A 67 -18.68 -15.08 2.98
C PHE A 67 -17.84 -13.99 3.64
N ALA A 68 -16.52 -14.16 3.64
CA ALA A 68 -15.59 -13.11 4.05
C ALA A 68 -14.33 -13.12 3.19
N GLY A 69 -13.81 -11.94 2.89
CA GLY A 69 -12.56 -11.79 2.16
C GLY A 69 -12.33 -10.38 1.64
N ARG A 70 -11.17 -10.19 1.00
CA ARG A 70 -10.79 -8.91 0.41
C ARG A 70 -11.75 -8.57 -0.73
N ASP A 71 -12.37 -7.40 -0.67
CA ASP A 71 -13.17 -6.88 -1.78
C ASP A 71 -12.25 -6.58 -2.98
N ARG A 72 -12.48 -7.28 -4.08
CA ARG A 72 -11.73 -7.18 -5.34
C ARG A 72 -12.50 -6.40 -6.42
N ARG A 73 -13.66 -5.85 -6.10
CA ARG A 73 -14.45 -5.05 -7.06
C ARG A 73 -13.64 -3.84 -7.49
N ARG A 74 -13.66 -3.55 -8.80
CA ARG A 74 -12.86 -2.48 -9.41
C ARG A 74 -13.15 -1.11 -8.78
N SER A 75 -14.39 -0.84 -8.41
CA SER A 75 -14.80 0.38 -7.70
C SER A 75 -14.10 0.53 -6.34
N THR A 76 -14.09 -0.53 -5.53
CA THR A 76 -13.46 -0.55 -4.22
C THR A 76 -11.93 -0.44 -4.32
N LEU A 77 -11.32 -1.13 -5.29
CA LEU A 77 -9.88 -1.03 -5.55
C LEU A 77 -9.47 0.38 -5.98
N ASN A 78 -10.23 1.02 -6.88
CA ASN A 78 -9.98 2.40 -7.29
C ASN A 78 -10.11 3.38 -6.12
N LEU A 79 -11.09 3.15 -5.25
CA LEU A 79 -11.31 3.98 -4.08
C LEU A 79 -10.18 3.83 -3.05
N GLN A 80 -9.70 2.60 -2.83
CA GLN A 80 -8.51 2.33 -2.00
C GLN A 80 -7.25 2.96 -2.59
N ALA A 81 -7.03 2.84 -3.91
CA ALA A 81 -5.92 3.50 -4.59
C ALA A 81 -5.98 5.02 -4.45
N ALA A 82 -7.16 5.63 -4.63
CA ALA A 82 -7.36 7.07 -4.43
C ALA A 82 -7.13 7.51 -2.97
N ARG A 83 -7.48 6.67 -1.99
CA ARG A 83 -7.12 6.92 -0.58
C ARG A 83 -5.61 6.84 -0.37
N TRP A 84 -4.96 5.82 -0.94
CA TRP A 84 -3.51 5.64 -0.87
C TRP A 84 -2.75 6.81 -1.48
N PHE A 85 -3.12 7.28 -2.67
CA PHE A 85 -2.50 8.45 -3.30
C PHE A 85 -2.63 9.71 -2.45
N ARG A 86 -3.79 9.93 -1.81
CA ARG A 86 -3.99 11.06 -0.89
C ARG A 86 -3.09 10.97 0.33
N THR A 87 -3.00 9.79 0.95
CA THR A 87 -2.15 9.57 2.13
C THR A 87 -0.66 9.68 1.77
N ARG A 88 -0.23 9.06 0.66
CA ARG A 88 1.15 9.14 0.13
C ARG A 88 1.57 10.60 -0.11
N ARG A 89 0.68 11.42 -0.68
CA ARG A 89 0.96 12.85 -0.94
C ARG A 89 1.08 13.67 0.36
N ARG A 90 0.38 13.28 1.44
CA ARG A 90 0.58 13.90 2.76
C ARG A 90 1.91 13.48 3.38
N PHE A 91 2.20 12.18 3.36
CA PHE A 91 3.47 11.66 3.91
C PHE A 91 4.70 12.24 3.19
N SER A 92 4.69 12.26 1.85
CA SER A 92 5.78 12.83 1.06
C SER A 92 6.00 14.32 1.33
N ARG A 93 4.93 15.10 1.56
CA ARG A 93 5.06 16.50 1.97
C ARG A 93 5.67 16.65 3.36
N LEU A 94 5.28 15.82 4.32
CA LEU A 94 5.86 15.83 5.66
C LEU A 94 7.37 15.50 5.61
N VAL A 95 7.74 14.48 4.84
CA VAL A 95 9.15 14.12 4.64
C VAL A 95 9.94 15.25 3.99
N LEU A 96 9.39 15.90 2.96
CA LEU A 96 10.03 17.05 2.31
C LEU A 96 10.24 18.22 3.28
N LEU A 97 9.22 18.57 4.07
CA LEU A 97 9.30 19.64 5.06
C LEU A 97 10.35 19.33 6.13
N PHE A 98 10.39 18.08 6.60
CA PHE A 98 11.40 17.63 7.55
C PHE A 98 12.82 17.76 6.97
N LEU A 99 13.03 17.32 5.72
CA LEU A 99 14.33 17.45 5.05
C LEU A 99 14.76 18.90 4.88
N LEU A 100 13.83 19.78 4.51
CA LEU A 100 14.09 21.22 4.37
C LEU A 100 14.45 21.86 5.70
N LEU A 101 13.77 21.49 6.79
CA LEU A 101 14.07 21.97 8.13
C LEU A 101 15.49 21.54 8.55
N CYS A 102 15.82 20.27 8.42
CA CYS A 102 17.16 19.76 8.72
C CYS A 102 18.23 20.44 7.85
N GLY A 103 17.98 20.58 6.55
CA GLY A 103 18.88 21.27 5.63
C GLY A 103 19.11 22.73 6.02
N SER A 104 18.05 23.45 6.42
CA SER A 104 18.14 24.83 6.88
C SER A 104 18.98 24.97 8.15
N ILE A 105 18.81 24.07 9.13
CA ILE A 105 19.60 24.06 10.37
C ILE A 105 21.08 23.80 10.07
N ILE A 106 21.37 22.80 9.23
CA ILE A 106 22.75 22.47 8.83
C ILE A 106 23.38 23.64 8.09
N PHE A 107 22.68 24.23 7.13
CA PHE A 107 23.18 25.38 6.38
C PHE A 107 23.44 26.59 7.29
N GLY A 108 22.54 26.86 8.23
CA GLY A 108 22.74 27.90 9.24
C GLY A 108 23.97 27.64 10.11
N ALA A 109 24.17 26.40 10.56
CA ALA A 109 25.35 26.02 11.33
C ALA A 109 26.66 26.19 10.53
N VAL A 110 26.66 25.81 9.25
CA VAL A 110 27.81 25.99 8.35
C VAL A 110 28.11 27.47 8.13
N LEU A 111 27.09 28.32 7.95
CA LEU A 111 27.28 29.76 7.81
C LEU A 111 27.87 30.39 9.07
N ILE A 112 27.33 30.05 10.25
CA ILE A 112 27.86 30.55 11.53
C ILE A 112 29.31 30.09 11.73
N TRP A 113 29.60 28.82 11.45
CA TRP A 113 30.95 28.27 11.56
C TRP A 113 31.92 28.91 10.56
N GLY A 114 31.49 29.14 9.32
CA GLY A 114 32.27 29.83 8.30
C GLY A 114 32.54 31.29 8.66
N ALA A 115 31.52 32.01 9.16
CA ALA A 115 31.67 33.38 9.64
C ALA A 115 32.63 33.47 10.84
N TYR A 116 32.54 32.51 11.78
CA TYR A 116 33.48 32.40 12.89
C TYR A 116 34.92 32.20 12.40
N ARG A 117 35.14 31.30 11.44
CA ARG A 117 36.46 31.05 10.85
C ARG A 117 37.02 32.27 10.10
N LEU A 118 36.17 32.95 9.32
CA LEU A 118 36.56 34.16 8.60
C LEU A 118 36.95 35.28 9.56
N LYS A 119 36.16 35.47 10.62
CA LYS A 119 36.49 36.40 11.72
C LYS A 119 37.81 36.04 12.39
N SER A 120 38.04 34.76 12.70
CA SER A 120 39.28 34.29 13.32
C SER A 120 40.51 34.52 12.43
N TRP A 121 40.36 34.45 11.10
CA TRP A 121 41.43 34.73 10.15
C TRP A 121 41.73 36.23 10.00
N LEU A 122 40.71 37.08 10.15
CA LEU A 122 40.85 38.54 10.15
C LEU A 122 41.47 39.10 11.45
N GLY A 123 41.76 38.26 12.45
CA GLY A 123 42.42 38.66 13.69
C GLY A 123 41.59 39.57 14.59
N ILE A 124 40.27 39.66 14.38
CA ILE A 124 39.37 40.50 15.18
C ILE A 124 39.03 39.75 16.48
N ASP A 125 39.77 40.07 17.54
CA ASP A 125 39.55 39.54 18.88
C ASP A 125 38.42 40.33 19.58
N LEU A 126 37.19 39.82 19.50
CA LEU A 126 36.00 40.50 20.06
C LEU A 126 35.99 40.50 21.60
N ILE A 127 36.70 39.57 22.24
CA ILE A 127 36.86 39.49 23.70
C ILE A 127 38.30 39.08 23.98
N PRO A 128 39.19 40.04 24.28
CA PRO A 128 40.56 39.73 24.65
C PRO A 128 40.58 38.81 25.88
N GLY A 129 41.21 37.64 25.77
CA GLY A 129 41.39 36.71 26.88
C GLY A 129 40.22 35.75 27.16
N TRP A 130 39.29 35.55 26.21
CA TRP A 130 38.22 34.55 26.36
C TRP A 130 38.27 33.50 25.24
N HIS A 131 38.80 32.32 25.54
CA HIS A 131 38.87 31.19 24.61
C HIS A 131 37.74 30.19 24.88
N PHE A 132 36.93 29.87 23.86
CA PHE A 132 35.83 28.91 23.99
C PHE A 132 36.31 27.50 24.43
N SER A 133 37.55 27.14 24.11
CA SER A 133 38.19 25.90 24.59
C SER A 133 38.36 25.86 26.11
N GLU A 134 38.66 26.99 26.75
CA GLU A 134 38.80 27.08 28.21
C GLU A 134 37.43 26.99 28.90
N PHE A 135 36.39 27.57 28.30
CA PHE A 135 35.02 27.46 28.79
C PHE A 135 34.53 26.01 28.76
N VAL A 136 34.72 25.30 27.65
CA VAL A 136 34.33 23.88 27.53
C VAL A 136 35.13 22.99 28.49
N ALA A 137 36.43 23.25 28.65
CA ALA A 137 37.27 22.52 29.60
C ALA A 137 36.82 22.73 31.06
N ASN A 138 36.50 23.96 31.46
CA ASN A 138 35.98 24.26 32.79
C ASN A 138 34.58 23.69 33.03
N LEU A 139 33.73 23.65 32.01
CA LEU A 139 32.39 23.06 32.10
C LEU A 139 32.44 21.55 32.38
N PHE A 140 33.36 20.83 31.72
CA PHE A 140 33.59 19.41 31.98
C PHE A 140 34.40 19.13 33.26
N ALA A 141 35.20 20.09 33.74
CA ALA A 141 35.91 19.96 35.01
C ALA A 141 34.97 20.11 36.22
N PHE A 142 33.88 20.89 36.09
CA PHE A 142 32.89 21.10 37.14
C PHE A 142 31.91 19.92 37.34
N GLU A 143 31.88 18.95 36.43
CA GLU A 143 31.06 17.73 36.53
C GLU A 143 31.77 16.57 37.26
N VAL A 144 33.00 16.76 37.76
CA VAL A 144 33.85 15.70 38.35
C VAL A 144 34.07 15.87 39.88
N GLU A 145 33.51 16.91 40.52
CA GLU A 145 33.38 17.01 41.99
C GLU A 145 31.95 16.74 42.46
#